data_AF-A0A7M3YJI1-F1
#
_entry.id   AF-A0A7M3YJI1-F1
#
_cell.length_a   1.000
_cell.length_b   1.000
_cell.length_c   1.000
_cell.angle_alpha   90.00
_cell.angle_beta   90.00
_cell.angle_gamma   90.00
#
_symmetry.space_group_name_H-M   'P 1'
#
loop_
_entity.id
_entity.type
_entity.pdbx_description
1 polymer ?
#
loop_
_entity_poly.entity_id
_entity_poly.type
_entity_poly.pdbx_seq_one_letter_code
_entity_poly.pdbx_strand_id
1 'polypeptide(L)'
;MKVAVHNIINNIEQDELDAGRLQEVYDIDVELGKKVSLPESFNSEIRSDLVKLAVASARANRRQAYGSNPHVGKRKPMSGMKHSVEWWGKGRGVSRIMRRTGQRRGAQSPHTLGGRRAHGPKVEKDWSRKLNRNERRLARNSALAATANVDMVSNRGHRFAEEISSLPIVLGDYSENGEKIDIEAFNLNGGTRKVNAIFEALGLGDDLRRAREGRKIRAGKATMRGRVHKTPKSVLLVVASKDGLAKAARNLPGVDVVAAKDLSAEHLAPGGDLGRLTVFTKAAVEALN
;
A
#
# COMPACT_ATOMS: atom_id res chain seq x y z
N MET A 1 16.59 -20.12 9.27
CA MET A 1 17.59 -19.05 9.07
C MET A 1 17.72 -18.27 10.38
N LYS A 2 18.93 -17.89 10.81
CA LYS A 2 19.13 -17.04 12.01
C LYS A 2 19.59 -15.66 11.55
N VAL A 3 18.97 -14.61 12.09
CA VAL A 3 19.31 -13.22 11.75
C VAL A 3 19.71 -12.47 13.02
N ALA A 4 20.68 -11.57 12.89
CA ALA A 4 21.11 -10.72 13.99
C ALA A 4 20.02 -9.69 14.32
N VAL A 5 19.80 -9.48 15.61
CA VAL A 5 18.88 -8.47 16.10
C VAL A 5 19.65 -7.16 16.24
N HIS A 6 19.07 -6.05 15.83
CA HIS A 6 19.65 -4.72 15.94
C HIS A 6 19.05 -4.06 17.18
N ASN A 7 19.86 -3.94 18.23
CA ASN A 7 19.51 -3.18 19.42
C ASN A 7 19.80 -1.70 19.15
N ILE A 8 18.90 -0.84 19.58
CA ILE A 8 18.96 0.58 19.27
C ILE A 8 19.15 1.34 20.58
N ILE A 9 20.24 2.08 20.66
CA ILE A 9 20.53 3.01 21.75
C ILE A 9 20.36 4.41 21.19
N ASN A 10 19.44 5.18 21.75
CA ASN A 10 19.16 6.55 21.33
C ASN A 10 19.56 7.51 22.44
N ASN A 11 20.57 8.34 22.15
CA ASN A 11 21.02 9.42 23.01
C ASN A 11 20.43 10.73 22.46
N ILE A 12 19.65 11.41 23.29
CA ILE A 12 18.98 12.65 22.91
C ILE A 12 19.71 13.82 23.55
N GLU A 13 20.43 14.57 22.73
CA GLU A 13 21.03 15.84 23.13
C GLU A 13 20.05 16.98 22.81
N GLN A 14 19.89 17.89 23.78
CA GLN A 14 19.04 19.06 23.64
C GLN A 14 19.91 20.31 23.68
N ASP A 15 20.00 21.01 22.55
CA ASP A 15 20.66 22.31 22.50
C ASP A 15 19.68 23.40 22.97
N GLU A 16 20.06 24.11 24.04
CA GLU A 16 19.36 25.31 24.51
C GLU A 16 20.02 26.56 23.91
N LEU A 17 19.25 27.34 23.14
CA LEU A 17 19.63 28.67 22.66
C LEU A 17 18.80 29.73 23.40
N ASP A 18 19.31 30.96 23.47
CA ASP A 18 18.73 32.10 24.23
C ASP A 18 17.25 32.43 23.89
N ALA A 19 16.70 31.92 22.78
CA ALA A 19 15.31 32.12 22.37
C ALA A 19 14.37 30.92 22.68
N GLY A 20 14.86 29.85 23.33
CA GLY A 20 14.10 28.65 23.72
C GLY A 20 14.66 27.33 23.18
N ARG A 21 14.03 26.20 23.54
CA ARG A 21 14.38 24.83 23.07
C ARG A 21 14.08 24.68 21.58
N LEU A 22 15.10 24.52 20.74
CA LEU A 22 14.93 24.55 19.28
C LEU A 22 15.36 23.27 18.54
N GLN A 23 16.39 22.54 18.98
CA GLN A 23 16.91 21.39 18.24
C GLN A 23 17.20 20.20 19.17
N GLU A 24 16.47 19.10 18.96
CA GLU A 24 16.80 17.78 19.51
C GLU A 24 17.69 17.08 18.49
N VAL A 25 18.92 16.76 18.88
CA VAL A 25 19.83 15.93 18.09
C VAL A 25 19.69 14.50 18.61
N TYR A 26 19.47 13.55 17.70
CA TYR A 26 19.38 12.13 18.02
C TYR A 26 20.65 11.47 17.55
N ASP A 27 21.49 11.05 18.49
CA ASP A 27 22.63 10.19 18.20
C ASP A 27 22.22 8.74 18.45
N ILE A 28 22.35 7.90 17.43
CA ILE A 28 21.79 6.55 17.44
C ILE A 28 22.88 5.54 17.16
N ASP A 29 23.16 4.75 18.19
CA ASP A 29 24.06 3.61 18.09
C ASP A 29 23.26 2.33 17.84
N VAL A 30 23.74 1.55 16.87
CA VAL A 30 23.15 0.26 16.51
C VAL A 30 24.11 -0.86 16.91
N GLU A 31 23.71 -1.62 17.92
CA GLU A 31 24.48 -2.77 18.39
C GLU A 31 23.87 -4.09 17.89
N LEU A 32 24.74 -5.02 17.49
CA LEU A 32 24.32 -6.36 17.09
C LEU A 32 24.06 -7.22 18.33
N GLY A 33 22.77 -7.49 18.58
CA GLY A 33 22.29 -8.36 19.64
C GLY A 33 22.31 -9.85 19.30
N LYS A 34 21.68 -10.65 20.17
CA LYS A 34 21.58 -12.11 20.01
C LYS A 34 20.82 -12.47 18.74
N LYS A 35 21.32 -13.47 18.00
CA LYS A 35 20.67 -13.98 16.79
C LYS A 35 19.34 -14.66 17.12
N VAL A 36 18.27 -14.27 16.44
CA VAL A 36 16.93 -14.87 16.56
C VAL A 36 16.68 -15.81 15.39
N SER A 37 15.97 -16.92 15.66
CA SER A 37 15.54 -17.85 14.61
C SER A 37 14.31 -17.32 13.90
N LEU A 38 14.37 -17.22 12.57
CA LEU A 38 13.21 -16.87 11.76
C LEU A 38 12.21 -18.03 11.66
N PRO A 39 10.91 -17.73 11.53
CA PRO A 39 9.86 -18.72 11.27
C PRO A 39 10.12 -19.53 9.99
N GLU A 40 9.56 -20.75 9.95
CA GLU A 40 9.59 -21.62 8.75
C GLU A 40 8.99 -20.94 7.50
N SER A 41 8.10 -19.97 7.70
CA SER A 41 7.50 -19.17 6.62
C SER A 41 8.54 -18.51 5.69
N PHE A 42 9.72 -18.17 6.20
CA PHE A 42 10.81 -17.57 5.42
C PHE A 42 11.58 -18.56 4.55
N ASN A 43 11.48 -19.87 4.83
CA ASN A 43 12.13 -20.92 4.03
C ASN A 43 11.21 -21.49 2.94
N SER A 44 10.01 -20.92 2.76
CA SER A 44 9.06 -21.43 1.77
C SER A 44 9.51 -21.15 0.34
N GLU A 45 9.03 -21.97 -0.60
CA GLU A 45 9.31 -21.81 -2.03
C GLU A 45 8.75 -20.49 -2.57
N ILE A 46 9.52 -19.82 -3.43
CA ILE A 46 9.17 -18.52 -3.99
C ILE A 46 8.34 -18.72 -5.26
N ARG A 47 7.03 -18.52 -5.13
CA ARG A 47 6.01 -18.69 -6.17
C ARG A 47 5.36 -17.37 -6.56
N SER A 48 5.90 -16.75 -7.62
CA SER A 48 5.42 -15.45 -8.11
C SER A 48 4.00 -15.47 -8.70
N ASP A 49 3.56 -16.62 -9.22
CA ASP A 49 2.22 -16.87 -9.75
C ASP A 49 1.14 -16.69 -8.67
N LEU A 50 1.33 -17.34 -7.52
CA LEU A 50 0.40 -17.27 -6.39
C LEU A 50 0.35 -15.87 -5.77
N VAL A 51 1.49 -15.20 -5.68
CA VAL A 51 1.55 -13.82 -5.15
C VAL A 51 0.78 -12.87 -6.07
N LYS A 52 1.01 -12.92 -7.39
CA LYS A 52 0.26 -12.11 -8.36
C LYS A 52 -1.24 -12.38 -8.30
N LEU A 53 -1.63 -13.65 -8.17
CA LEU A 53 -3.04 -14.05 -8.02
C LEU A 53 -3.65 -13.46 -6.75
N ALA A 54 -2.95 -13.56 -5.61
CA ALA A 54 -3.39 -13.02 -4.33
C ALA A 54 -3.52 -11.49 -4.34
N VAL A 55 -2.55 -10.78 -4.89
CA VAL A 55 -2.61 -9.32 -5.03
C VAL A 55 -3.75 -8.91 -5.97
N ALA A 56 -3.96 -9.63 -7.07
CA ALA A 56 -5.08 -9.35 -7.98
C ALA A 56 -6.44 -9.57 -7.30
N SER A 57 -6.60 -10.63 -6.51
CA SER A 57 -7.81 -10.89 -5.72
C SER A 57 -8.05 -9.80 -4.67
N ALA A 58 -7.03 -9.43 -3.89
CA ALA A 58 -7.13 -8.37 -2.88
C ALA A 58 -7.55 -7.02 -3.49
N ARG A 59 -6.95 -6.64 -4.63
CA ARG A 59 -7.29 -5.41 -5.36
C ARG A 59 -8.69 -5.43 -5.95
N ALA A 60 -9.15 -6.58 -6.43
CA ALA A 60 -10.52 -6.75 -6.93
C ALA A 60 -11.54 -6.52 -5.81
N ASN A 61 -11.30 -7.11 -4.63
CA ASN A 61 -12.18 -7.02 -3.47
C ASN A 61 -12.24 -5.61 -2.84
N ARG A 62 -11.20 -4.77 -3.00
CA ARG A 62 -11.21 -3.35 -2.56
C ARG A 62 -11.97 -2.43 -3.52
N ARG A 63 -12.32 -2.89 -4.72
CA ARG A 63 -12.88 -2.04 -5.77
C ARG A 63 -14.28 -1.56 -5.38
N GLN A 64 -14.50 -0.25 -5.46
CA GLN A 64 -15.84 0.32 -5.33
C GLN A 64 -16.66 0.06 -6.59
N ALA A 65 -17.89 -0.40 -6.42
CA ALA A 65 -18.84 -0.59 -7.50
C ALA A 65 -19.18 0.76 -8.16
N TYR A 66 -19.27 0.77 -9.48
CA TYR A 66 -19.62 1.95 -10.26
C TYR A 66 -20.49 1.54 -11.44
N GLY A 67 -21.39 2.42 -11.85
CA GLY A 67 -22.26 2.17 -12.97
C GLY A 67 -23.12 3.38 -13.30
N SER A 68 -23.78 3.33 -14.44
CA SER A 68 -24.87 4.25 -14.74
C SER A 68 -26.12 3.89 -13.93
N ASN A 69 -27.03 4.84 -13.74
CA ASN A 69 -28.32 4.58 -13.10
C ASN A 69 -29.02 3.37 -13.76
N PRO A 70 -29.50 2.40 -12.96
CA PRO A 70 -30.19 1.24 -13.50
C PRO A 70 -31.48 1.66 -14.20
N HIS A 71 -31.86 0.93 -15.24
CA HIS A 71 -33.13 1.15 -15.92
C HIS A 71 -34.24 0.42 -15.13
N VAL A 72 -35.06 1.17 -14.40
CA VAL A 72 -36.18 0.63 -13.62
C VAL A 72 -37.48 1.17 -14.19
N GLY A 73 -37.98 0.48 -15.21
CA GLY A 73 -39.21 0.82 -15.92
C GLY A 73 -39.20 2.22 -16.55
N LYS A 74 -40.40 2.69 -16.92
CA LYS A 74 -40.58 4.00 -17.59
C LYS A 74 -40.34 5.20 -16.67
N ARG A 75 -40.55 5.04 -15.36
CA ARG A 75 -40.44 6.12 -14.36
C ARG A 75 -39.00 6.40 -13.91
N LYS A 76 -38.11 5.41 -13.96
CA LYS A 76 -36.69 5.57 -13.60
C LYS A 76 -35.79 5.00 -14.71
N PRO A 77 -35.81 5.60 -15.92
CA PRO A 77 -35.01 5.10 -17.01
C PRO A 77 -33.52 5.44 -16.82
N MET A 78 -32.65 4.56 -17.31
CA MET A 78 -31.21 4.77 -17.35
C MET A 78 -30.84 6.11 -18.03
N SER A 79 -29.66 6.62 -17.71
CA SER A 79 -29.10 7.83 -18.34
C SER A 79 -29.12 7.73 -19.88
N GLY A 80 -29.52 8.81 -20.54
CA GLY A 80 -29.73 8.88 -21.99
C GLY A 80 -31.08 8.38 -22.49
N MET A 81 -31.96 7.89 -21.59
CA MET A 81 -33.34 7.49 -21.92
C MET A 81 -34.43 8.36 -21.30
N LYS A 82 -34.06 9.49 -20.67
CA LYS A 82 -34.99 10.42 -20.00
C LYS A 82 -35.70 11.36 -20.98
N HIS A 83 -36.19 10.83 -22.09
CA HIS A 83 -36.89 11.57 -23.14
C HIS A 83 -38.07 10.78 -23.67
N SER A 84 -39.19 11.46 -23.90
CA SER A 84 -40.26 10.95 -24.76
C SER A 84 -39.74 10.87 -26.19
N VAL A 85 -39.87 9.70 -26.80
CA VAL A 85 -39.41 9.44 -28.15
C VAL A 85 -40.52 8.86 -29.00
N GLU A 86 -40.42 9.10 -30.29
CA GLU A 86 -41.28 8.54 -31.31
C GLU A 86 -40.43 7.99 -32.46
N TRP A 87 -41.02 7.05 -33.19
CA TRP A 87 -40.44 6.50 -34.39
C TRP A 87 -41.19 7.02 -35.60
N TRP A 88 -40.48 7.72 -36.49
CA TRP A 88 -41.06 8.42 -37.64
C TRP A 88 -41.39 7.54 -38.84
N GLY A 89 -40.99 6.27 -38.83
CA GLY A 89 -41.29 5.34 -39.92
C GLY A 89 -40.48 5.60 -41.20
N LYS A 90 -40.99 5.07 -42.32
CA LYS A 90 -40.44 5.25 -43.67
C LYS A 90 -41.05 6.51 -44.33
N GLY A 91 -40.53 6.93 -45.48
CA GLY A 91 -41.17 7.96 -46.33
C GLY A 91 -40.90 9.42 -45.93
N ARG A 92 -40.01 9.70 -44.98
CA ARG A 92 -39.68 11.07 -44.52
C ARG A 92 -38.26 11.54 -44.85
N GLY A 93 -37.53 10.80 -45.70
CA GLY A 93 -36.16 11.14 -46.09
C GLY A 93 -35.14 11.18 -44.94
N VAL A 94 -35.42 10.49 -43.82
CA VAL A 94 -34.55 10.49 -42.63
C VAL A 94 -34.34 9.07 -42.09
N SER A 95 -33.27 8.87 -41.32
CA SER A 95 -32.96 7.59 -40.68
C SER A 95 -34.05 7.12 -39.71
N ARG A 96 -34.20 5.80 -39.59
CA ARG A 96 -35.24 5.11 -38.79
C ARG A 96 -34.92 5.03 -37.28
N ILE A 97 -34.17 5.99 -36.76
CA ILE A 97 -33.78 6.04 -35.35
C ILE A 97 -34.93 6.57 -34.47
N MET A 98 -34.90 6.28 -33.18
CA MET A 98 -35.78 6.93 -32.21
C MET A 98 -35.46 8.44 -32.17
N ARG A 99 -36.49 9.28 -32.27
CA ARG A 99 -36.36 10.75 -32.21
C ARG A 99 -37.13 11.30 -31.03
N ARG A 100 -36.73 12.44 -30.48
CA ARG A 100 -37.54 13.11 -29.44
C ARG A 100 -38.88 13.52 -30.05
N THR A 101 -39.97 13.30 -29.32
CA THR A 101 -41.32 13.62 -29.78
C THR A 101 -41.41 15.06 -30.25
N GLY A 102 -41.91 15.29 -31.47
CA GLY A 102 -42.05 16.62 -32.07
C GLY A 102 -40.74 17.27 -32.54
N GLN A 103 -39.61 16.55 -32.54
CA GLN A 103 -38.30 17.09 -32.95
C GLN A 103 -37.58 16.16 -33.93
N ARG A 104 -36.78 16.76 -34.83
CA ARG A 104 -35.90 16.00 -35.75
C ARG A 104 -34.72 15.33 -35.02
N ARG A 105 -34.48 15.60 -33.73
CA ARG A 105 -33.29 15.13 -33.00
C ARG A 105 -33.40 13.65 -32.61
N GLY A 106 -32.42 12.84 -33.03
CA GLY A 106 -32.26 11.45 -32.59
C GLY A 106 -31.95 11.35 -31.10
N ALA A 107 -32.52 10.33 -30.43
CA ALA A 107 -32.37 10.12 -28.99
C ALA A 107 -32.38 8.63 -28.62
N GLN A 108 -32.04 8.33 -27.37
CA GLN A 108 -31.96 7.00 -26.74
C GLN A 108 -30.92 6.04 -27.30
N SER A 109 -30.67 6.04 -28.61
CA SER A 109 -29.80 5.07 -29.27
C SER A 109 -28.32 5.34 -28.97
N PRO A 110 -27.46 4.32 -28.84
CA PRO A 110 -26.06 4.52 -28.46
C PRO A 110 -25.22 5.37 -29.40
N HIS A 111 -25.56 5.38 -30.68
CA HIS A 111 -24.88 6.19 -31.70
C HIS A 111 -25.38 7.65 -31.74
N THR A 112 -26.40 8.01 -30.95
CA THR A 112 -26.95 9.37 -30.90
C THR A 112 -26.31 10.19 -29.79
N LEU A 113 -26.13 11.50 -30.03
CA LEU A 113 -25.63 12.43 -29.01
C LEU A 113 -26.61 12.52 -27.83
N GLY A 114 -26.16 12.09 -26.66
CA GLY A 114 -26.98 12.03 -25.44
C GLY A 114 -27.83 10.76 -25.31
N GLY A 115 -27.64 9.77 -26.20
CA GLY A 115 -28.25 8.46 -26.07
C GLY A 115 -27.59 7.57 -25.01
N ARG A 116 -28.21 6.41 -24.74
CA ARG A 116 -27.71 5.47 -23.73
C ARG A 116 -26.50 4.70 -24.24
N ARG A 117 -25.60 4.27 -23.35
CA ARG A 117 -24.58 3.26 -23.72
C ARG A 117 -25.24 1.88 -23.89
N ALA A 118 -24.83 1.11 -24.90
CA ALA A 118 -25.37 -0.23 -25.16
C ALA A 118 -25.05 -1.21 -24.01
N HIS A 119 -23.78 -1.34 -23.67
CA HIS A 119 -23.28 -2.20 -22.58
C HIS A 119 -22.47 -1.35 -21.59
N GLY A 120 -23.15 -0.39 -20.94
CA GLY A 120 -22.54 0.45 -19.92
C GLY A 120 -22.14 -0.32 -18.65
N PRO A 121 -21.27 0.25 -17.80
CA PRO A 121 -20.95 -0.35 -16.52
C PRO A 121 -22.20 -0.41 -15.64
N LYS A 122 -22.42 -1.56 -15.01
CA LYS A 122 -23.51 -1.79 -14.06
C LYS A 122 -22.95 -1.95 -12.66
N VAL A 123 -23.69 -1.41 -11.68
CA VAL A 123 -23.37 -1.58 -10.25
C VAL A 123 -23.52 -3.05 -9.84
N GLU A 124 -24.47 -3.78 -10.45
CA GLU A 124 -24.77 -5.20 -10.23
C GLU A 124 -23.63 -6.16 -10.58
N LYS A 125 -22.59 -5.70 -11.30
CA LYS A 125 -21.48 -6.57 -11.68
C LYS A 125 -20.73 -7.04 -10.43
N ASP A 126 -20.56 -8.35 -10.28
CA ASP A 126 -19.67 -8.90 -9.27
C ASP A 126 -18.21 -8.55 -9.62
N TRP A 127 -17.59 -7.77 -8.74
CA TRP A 127 -16.17 -7.39 -8.82
C TRP A 127 -15.31 -8.22 -7.90
N SER A 128 -15.91 -9.01 -7.00
CA SER A 128 -15.18 -9.81 -6.05
C SER A 128 -14.45 -10.94 -6.76
N ARG A 129 -13.31 -11.34 -6.20
CA ARG A 129 -12.55 -12.50 -6.66
C ARG A 129 -12.21 -13.35 -5.46
N LYS A 130 -12.87 -14.50 -5.34
CA LYS A 130 -12.61 -15.48 -4.28
C LYS A 130 -11.18 -16.04 -4.42
N LEU A 131 -10.52 -16.20 -3.28
CA LEU A 131 -9.23 -16.90 -3.17
C LEU A 131 -9.24 -17.80 -1.94
N ASN A 132 -8.74 -19.03 -2.10
CA ASN A 132 -8.72 -20.01 -1.03
C ASN A 132 -7.84 -19.53 0.14
N ARG A 133 -8.18 -19.96 1.36
CA ARG A 133 -7.42 -19.58 2.56
C ARG A 133 -5.99 -20.12 2.51
N ASN A 134 -5.82 -21.35 1.99
CA ASN A 134 -4.51 -22.00 1.88
C ASN A 134 -3.63 -21.29 0.83
N GLU A 135 -4.19 -20.96 -0.34
CA GLU A 135 -3.49 -20.16 -1.36
C GLU A 135 -3.07 -18.79 -0.82
N ARG A 136 -3.93 -18.12 -0.03
CA ARG A 136 -3.58 -16.86 0.63
C ARG A 136 -2.40 -17.02 1.59
N ARG A 137 -2.38 -18.09 2.39
CA ARG A 137 -1.28 -18.38 3.33
C ARG A 137 0.01 -18.69 2.58
N LEU A 138 -0.07 -19.50 1.52
CA LEU A 138 1.08 -19.87 0.68
C LEU A 138 1.65 -18.65 -0.06
N ALA A 139 0.80 -17.80 -0.62
CA ALA A 139 1.22 -16.55 -1.24
C ALA A 139 1.90 -15.59 -0.24
N ARG A 140 1.38 -15.49 0.99
CA ARG A 140 2.01 -14.71 2.06
C ARG A 140 3.39 -15.27 2.41
N ASN A 141 3.52 -16.57 2.59
CA ASN A 141 4.77 -17.23 2.93
C ASN A 141 5.81 -17.07 1.80
N SER A 142 5.40 -17.30 0.55
CA SER A 142 6.27 -17.06 -0.61
C SER A 142 6.74 -15.61 -0.70
N ALA A 143 5.87 -14.64 -0.40
CA ALA A 143 6.27 -13.24 -0.37
C ALA A 143 7.25 -12.94 0.77
N LEU A 144 7.08 -13.55 1.96
CA LEU A 144 8.03 -13.46 3.08
C LEU A 144 9.39 -14.05 2.73
N ALA A 145 9.43 -15.23 2.12
CA ALA A 145 10.68 -15.86 1.69
C ALA A 145 11.47 -14.95 0.73
N ALA A 146 10.77 -14.28 -0.19
CA ALA A 146 11.40 -13.32 -1.10
C ALA A 146 11.98 -12.06 -0.41
N THR A 147 11.51 -11.69 0.79
CA THR A 147 12.08 -10.57 1.55
C THR A 147 13.42 -10.90 2.24
N ALA A 148 13.73 -12.18 2.42
CA ALA A 148 15.00 -12.62 2.98
C ALA A 148 16.14 -12.61 1.95
N ASN A 149 15.82 -12.57 0.65
CA ASN A 149 16.82 -12.56 -0.41
C ASN A 149 17.19 -11.11 -0.80
N VAL A 150 18.45 -10.74 -0.56
CA VAL A 150 18.99 -9.40 -0.80
C VAL A 150 18.91 -9.00 -2.28
N ASP A 151 19.24 -9.92 -3.20
CA ASP A 151 19.21 -9.67 -4.65
C ASP A 151 17.79 -9.40 -5.14
N MET A 152 16.78 -10.08 -4.60
CA MET A 152 15.39 -9.81 -4.96
C MET A 152 14.93 -8.43 -4.48
N VAL A 153 15.39 -7.99 -3.31
CA VAL A 153 15.02 -6.68 -2.75
C VAL A 153 15.71 -5.54 -3.51
N SER A 154 16.98 -5.70 -3.86
CA SER A 154 17.72 -4.72 -4.66
C SER A 154 17.19 -4.64 -6.11
N ASN A 155 16.91 -5.78 -6.76
CA ASN A 155 16.35 -5.83 -8.12
C ASN A 155 14.96 -5.19 -8.22
N ARG A 156 14.18 -5.21 -7.15
CA ARG A 156 12.91 -4.49 -7.07
C ARG A 156 13.10 -2.96 -7.09
N GLY A 157 14.29 -2.50 -6.74
CA GLY A 157 14.74 -1.11 -6.82
C GLY A 157 14.92 -0.44 -5.46
N HIS A 158 14.82 -1.17 -4.34
CA HIS A 158 15.11 -0.62 -3.01
C HIS A 158 16.59 -0.24 -2.88
N ARG A 159 16.86 0.86 -2.17
CA ARG A 159 18.22 1.38 -1.94
C ARG A 159 18.53 1.29 -0.45
N PHE A 160 19.55 0.54 -0.09
CA PHE A 160 19.99 0.37 1.29
C PHE A 160 21.51 0.22 1.30
N ALA A 161 22.15 0.48 2.43
CA ALA A 161 23.60 0.43 2.56
C ALA A 161 24.15 -0.96 2.20
N GLU A 162 25.28 -1.00 1.50
CA GLU A 162 25.95 -2.26 1.09
C GLU A 162 26.42 -3.09 2.29
N GLU A 163 26.58 -2.44 3.46
CA GLU A 163 26.93 -3.07 4.73
C GLU A 163 25.85 -4.05 5.25
N ILE A 164 24.61 -3.92 4.78
CA ILE A 164 23.50 -4.79 5.18
C ILE A 164 23.60 -6.13 4.44
N SER A 165 24.32 -7.07 5.04
CA SER A 165 24.50 -8.43 4.51
C SER A 165 23.33 -9.38 4.76
N SER A 166 22.46 -9.08 5.74
CA SER A 166 21.33 -9.95 6.11
C SER A 166 19.99 -9.22 6.13
N LEU A 167 19.02 -9.74 5.37
CA LEU A 167 17.61 -9.35 5.42
C LEU A 167 16.76 -10.54 5.87
N PRO A 168 15.59 -10.32 6.51
CA PRO A 168 15.01 -9.03 6.92
C PRO A 168 15.69 -8.43 8.16
N ILE A 169 15.60 -7.11 8.34
CA ILE A 169 16.13 -6.43 9.54
C ILE A 169 15.19 -6.67 10.71
N VAL A 170 15.73 -7.09 11.86
CA VAL A 170 14.97 -7.31 13.09
C VAL A 170 15.40 -6.30 14.15
N LEU A 171 14.46 -5.50 14.64
CA LEU A 171 14.64 -4.55 15.73
C LEU A 171 14.47 -5.25 17.07
N GLY A 172 15.45 -5.06 17.95
CA GLY A 172 15.50 -5.65 19.28
C GLY A 172 15.07 -4.70 20.37
N ASP A 173 15.90 -4.67 21.41
CA ASP A 173 15.69 -3.82 22.57
C ASP A 173 15.99 -2.37 22.19
N TYR A 174 15.15 -1.45 22.68
CA TYR A 174 15.31 -0.01 22.49
C TYR A 174 15.61 0.64 23.84
N SER A 175 16.62 1.51 23.88
CA SER A 175 16.90 2.33 25.05
C SER A 175 17.00 3.80 24.66
N GLU A 176 16.40 4.66 25.48
CA GLU A 176 16.42 6.11 25.32
C GLU A 176 17.07 6.74 26.56
N ASN A 177 18.16 7.48 26.38
CA ASN A 177 18.90 8.13 27.49
C ASN A 177 19.25 7.18 28.66
N GLY A 178 19.54 5.92 28.36
CA GLY A 178 19.87 4.88 29.35
C GLY A 178 18.67 4.13 29.94
N GLU A 179 17.43 4.55 29.68
CA GLU A 179 16.23 3.82 30.09
C GLU A 179 15.79 2.83 29.01
N LYS A 180 15.55 1.58 29.40
CA LYS A 180 15.02 0.55 28.48
C LYS A 180 13.52 0.78 28.29
N ILE A 181 13.10 1.00 27.05
CA ILE A 181 11.71 1.23 26.68
C ILE A 181 11.32 0.18 25.64
N ASP A 182 10.11 -0.36 25.74
CA ASP A 182 9.58 -1.23 24.70
C ASP A 182 9.47 -0.47 23.38
N ILE A 183 10.10 -1.02 22.34
CA ILE A 183 10.16 -0.36 21.03
C ILE A 183 8.75 -0.11 20.45
N GLU A 184 7.75 -0.92 20.80
CA GLU A 184 6.37 -0.77 20.31
C GLU A 184 5.56 0.27 21.10
N ALA A 185 5.85 0.47 22.39
CA ALA A 185 5.23 1.46 23.28
C ALA A 185 5.96 2.82 23.24
N PHE A 186 6.57 3.12 22.09
CA PHE A 186 7.40 4.29 21.80
C PHE A 186 6.75 5.63 22.20
N ASN A 187 7.53 6.55 22.76
CA ASN A 187 7.08 7.90 23.07
C ASN A 187 6.79 8.70 21.79
N LEU A 188 5.61 9.30 21.70
CA LEU A 188 5.17 10.05 20.51
C LEU A 188 5.83 11.43 20.38
N ASN A 189 6.41 11.97 21.45
CA ASN A 189 7.10 13.27 21.41
C ASN A 189 8.32 13.19 20.48
N GLY A 190 8.27 13.96 19.38
CA GLY A 190 9.31 13.92 18.35
C GLY A 190 9.38 12.61 17.56
N GLY A 191 8.40 11.72 17.69
CA GLY A 191 8.60 10.31 17.35
C GLY A 191 8.93 10.02 15.89
N THR A 192 8.36 10.77 14.93
CA THR A 192 8.70 10.61 13.50
C THR A 192 10.16 10.97 13.20
N ARG A 193 10.72 11.99 13.88
CA ARG A 193 12.14 12.37 13.70
C ARG A 193 13.06 11.29 14.26
N LYS A 194 12.74 10.75 15.44
CA LYS A 194 13.45 9.62 16.04
C LYS A 194 13.44 8.40 15.12
N VAL A 195 12.29 7.99 14.60
CA VAL A 195 12.18 6.84 13.68
C VAL A 195 12.95 7.10 12.38
N ASN A 196 12.97 8.33 11.86
CA ASN A 196 13.77 8.68 10.69
C ASN A 196 15.27 8.49 10.97
N ALA A 197 15.75 8.99 12.11
CA ALA A 197 17.13 8.84 12.53
C ALA A 197 17.50 7.35 12.75
N ILE A 198 16.61 6.56 13.36
CA ILE A 198 16.80 5.10 13.53
C ILE A 198 16.97 4.42 12.17
N PHE A 199 16.12 4.74 11.19
CA PHE A 199 16.25 4.16 9.86
C PHE A 199 17.47 4.65 9.08
N GLU A 200 17.94 5.88 9.33
CA GLU A 200 19.20 6.36 8.78
C GLU A 200 20.40 5.60 9.35
N ALA A 201 20.44 5.42 10.68
CA ALA A 201 21.49 4.62 11.36
C ALA A 201 21.49 3.14 10.95
N LEU A 202 20.31 2.58 10.66
CA LEU A 202 20.18 1.22 10.11
C LEU A 202 20.55 1.10 8.62
N GLY A 203 20.99 2.18 7.97
CA GLY A 203 21.37 2.17 6.55
C GLY A 203 20.19 2.17 5.57
N LEU A 204 18.99 2.54 6.01
CA LEU A 204 17.76 2.62 5.20
C LEU A 204 17.44 4.05 4.74
N GLY A 205 18.28 5.03 5.10
CA GLY A 205 18.08 6.45 4.79
C GLY A 205 17.91 6.73 3.30
N ASP A 206 18.68 6.06 2.44
CA ASP A 206 18.58 6.24 0.98
C ASP A 206 17.24 5.75 0.40
N ASP A 207 16.64 4.69 0.96
CA ASP A 207 15.31 4.21 0.54
C ASP A 207 14.22 5.24 0.87
N LEU A 208 14.34 5.86 2.05
CA LEU A 208 13.44 6.90 2.54
C LEU A 208 13.57 8.17 1.71
N ARG A 209 14.81 8.61 1.43
CA ARG A 209 15.09 9.76 0.55
C ARG A 209 14.52 9.54 -0.84
N ARG A 210 14.74 8.35 -1.43
CA ARG A 210 14.14 7.92 -2.72
C ARG A 210 12.61 8.00 -2.70
N ALA A 211 11.96 7.59 -1.62
CA ALA A 211 10.50 7.66 -1.52
C ALA A 211 9.99 9.09 -1.35
N ARG A 212 10.72 9.95 -0.63
CA ARG A 212 10.42 11.38 -0.46
C ARG A 212 10.54 12.12 -1.79
N GLU A 213 11.67 11.99 -2.49
CA GLU A 213 11.93 12.64 -3.78
C GLU A 213 11.08 12.04 -4.92
N GLY A 214 10.79 10.75 -4.85
CA GLY A 214 9.97 10.06 -5.84
C GLY A 214 8.48 10.39 -5.78
N ARG A 215 8.03 11.19 -4.79
CA ARG A 215 6.63 11.61 -4.66
C ARG A 215 6.28 12.64 -5.73
N LYS A 216 5.64 12.18 -6.80
CA LYS A 216 5.25 13.02 -7.95
C LYS A 216 3.74 13.16 -8.08
N ILE A 217 3.28 14.22 -8.75
CA ILE A 217 1.87 14.37 -9.14
C ILE A 217 1.54 13.30 -10.19
N ARG A 218 0.38 12.65 -10.05
CA ARG A 218 -0.09 11.62 -10.98
C ARG A 218 -0.43 12.23 -12.33
N ALA A 219 0.02 11.58 -13.40
CA ALA A 219 -0.42 11.91 -14.75
C ALA A 219 -1.91 11.54 -14.95
N GLY A 220 -2.58 12.29 -15.83
CA GLY A 220 -3.94 12.03 -16.30
C GLY A 220 -5.05 12.41 -15.31
N LYS A 221 -6.24 11.86 -15.53
CA LYS A 221 -7.49 12.26 -14.84
C LYS A 221 -7.61 11.77 -13.38
N ALA A 222 -6.56 11.15 -12.83
CA ALA A 222 -6.58 10.64 -11.45
C ALA A 222 -6.54 11.77 -10.42
N THR A 223 -5.87 12.89 -10.75
CA THR A 223 -5.76 14.09 -9.92
C THR A 223 -7.14 14.66 -9.59
N MET A 224 -8.02 14.75 -10.60
CA MET A 224 -9.42 15.18 -10.44
C MET A 224 -10.29 14.24 -9.59
N ARG A 225 -9.79 13.06 -9.20
CA ARG A 225 -10.53 12.04 -8.44
C ARG A 225 -9.92 11.85 -7.04
N GLY A 226 -9.32 12.89 -6.47
CA GLY A 226 -8.70 12.88 -5.13
C GLY A 226 -7.40 12.07 -5.04
N ARG A 227 -6.87 11.56 -6.15
CA ARG A 227 -5.60 10.81 -6.19
C ARG A 227 -4.52 11.67 -6.84
N VAL A 228 -4.06 12.67 -6.10
CA VAL A 228 -3.14 13.69 -6.62
C VAL A 228 -1.70 13.16 -6.71
N HIS A 229 -1.18 12.57 -5.64
CA HIS A 229 0.22 12.13 -5.59
C HIS A 229 0.38 10.62 -5.82
N LYS A 230 1.54 10.24 -6.36
CA LYS A 230 2.04 8.85 -6.41
C LYS A 230 3.36 8.83 -5.64
N THR A 231 3.36 8.11 -4.52
CA THR A 231 4.54 7.89 -3.70
C THR A 231 5.06 6.47 -3.96
N PRO A 232 6.36 6.27 -4.19
CA PRO A 232 6.99 4.96 -4.20
C PRO A 232 6.80 4.24 -2.86
N LYS A 233 6.80 2.90 -2.89
CA LYS A 233 6.76 2.09 -1.67
C LYS A 233 8.18 1.85 -1.19
N SER A 234 8.49 2.30 0.03
CA SER A 234 9.76 2.03 0.71
C SER A 234 9.57 0.90 1.72
N VAL A 235 10.18 1.04 2.89
CA VAL A 235 10.20 0.09 3.99
C VAL A 235 8.79 -0.32 4.42
N LEU A 236 8.60 -1.62 4.65
CA LEU A 236 7.47 -2.16 5.40
C LEU A 236 7.92 -2.45 6.82
N LEU A 237 7.34 -1.75 7.79
CA LEU A 237 7.54 -2.03 9.21
C LEU A 237 6.46 -3.01 9.68
N VAL A 238 6.88 -4.14 10.24
CA VAL A 238 6.00 -5.15 10.81
C VAL A 238 6.14 -5.17 12.33
N VAL A 239 5.04 -4.94 13.01
CA VAL A 239 4.94 -4.83 14.49
C VAL A 239 3.99 -5.89 15.04
N ALA A 240 4.06 -6.23 16.33
CA ALA A 240 3.08 -7.11 16.95
C ALA A 240 1.75 -6.35 17.18
N SER A 241 1.81 -5.16 17.79
CA SER A 241 0.66 -4.27 18.00
C SER A 241 0.83 -2.91 17.31
N LYS A 242 -0.30 -2.26 16.97
CA LYS A 242 -0.31 -0.96 16.27
C LYS A 242 -0.36 0.20 17.26
N ASP A 243 0.68 0.33 18.08
CA ASP A 243 0.73 1.33 19.15
C ASP A 243 1.65 2.51 18.80
N GLY A 244 2.64 2.81 19.64
CA GLY A 244 3.48 4.02 19.55
C GLY A 244 4.32 4.05 18.28
N LEU A 245 5.08 2.99 18.03
CA LEU A 245 5.97 2.90 16.86
C LEU A 245 5.19 2.99 15.54
N ALA A 246 4.03 2.35 15.49
CA ALA A 246 3.18 2.36 14.31
C ALA A 246 2.65 3.76 14.00
N LYS A 247 2.31 4.55 15.02
CA LYS A 247 1.89 5.95 14.86
C LYS A 247 3.06 6.84 14.42
N ALA A 248 4.24 6.66 15.03
CA ALA A 248 5.44 7.44 14.71
C ALA A 248 5.91 7.24 13.26
N ALA A 249 5.92 5.98 12.79
CA ALA A 249 6.42 5.63 11.45
C ALA A 249 5.43 5.95 10.32
N ARG A 250 4.11 6.07 10.58
CA ARG A 250 3.08 6.24 9.55
C ARG A 250 3.20 7.54 8.75
N ASN A 251 3.82 8.56 9.31
CA ASN A 251 3.98 9.85 8.65
C ASN A 251 5.15 9.88 7.65
N LEU A 252 6.07 8.90 7.72
CA LEU A 252 7.20 8.83 6.80
C LEU A 252 6.74 8.51 5.37
N PRO A 253 7.27 9.22 4.35
CA PRO A 253 6.85 9.02 2.97
C PRO A 253 7.24 7.62 2.47
N GLY A 254 6.24 6.86 2.03
CA GLY A 254 6.43 5.54 1.40
C GLY A 254 6.52 4.37 2.38
N VAL A 255 6.67 4.65 3.69
CA VAL A 255 6.70 3.64 4.75
C VAL A 255 5.29 3.17 5.04
N ASP A 256 5.09 1.86 5.08
CA ASP A 256 3.83 1.28 5.56
C ASP A 256 4.08 0.53 6.88
N VAL A 257 3.11 0.56 7.78
CA VAL A 257 3.13 -0.23 9.03
C VAL A 257 2.00 -1.25 9.04
N VAL A 258 2.31 -2.49 9.35
CA VAL A 258 1.35 -3.60 9.40
C VAL A 258 1.58 -4.44 10.65
N ALA A 259 0.51 -4.94 11.27
CA ALA A 259 0.64 -5.88 12.38
C ALA A 259 0.93 -7.29 11.84
N ALA A 260 1.74 -8.08 12.54
CA ALA A 260 2.09 -9.46 12.15
C ALA A 260 0.85 -10.31 11.83
N LYS A 261 -0.23 -10.17 12.62
CA LYS A 261 -1.52 -10.84 12.42
C LYS A 261 -2.26 -10.47 11.13
N ASP A 262 -2.08 -9.23 10.66
CA ASP A 262 -2.76 -8.69 9.47
C ASP A 262 -1.90 -8.82 8.21
N LEU A 263 -0.71 -9.43 8.32
CA LEU A 263 0.27 -9.46 7.26
C LEU A 263 -0.23 -10.27 6.05
N SER A 264 -0.22 -9.62 4.88
CA SER A 264 -0.75 -10.17 3.63
C SER A 264 0.24 -10.02 2.48
N ALA A 265 0.05 -10.82 1.43
CA ALA A 265 0.89 -10.76 0.23
C ALA A 265 0.88 -9.38 -0.45
N GLU A 266 -0.20 -8.59 -0.34
CA GLU A 266 -0.23 -7.23 -0.91
C GLU A 266 0.71 -6.27 -0.18
N HIS A 267 0.90 -6.45 1.12
CA HIS A 267 1.83 -5.62 1.90
C HIS A 267 3.29 -5.94 1.56
N LEU A 268 3.61 -7.22 1.41
CA LEU A 268 4.95 -7.74 1.12
C LEU A 268 5.34 -7.60 -0.36
N ALA A 269 4.38 -7.68 -1.27
CA ALA A 269 4.59 -7.59 -2.71
C ALA A 269 3.62 -6.60 -3.37
N PRO A 270 3.67 -5.30 -3.05
CA PRO A 270 2.75 -4.35 -3.64
C PRO A 270 3.03 -4.24 -5.14
N GLY A 271 2.00 -4.54 -5.95
CA GLY A 271 2.16 -4.67 -7.41
C GLY A 271 2.04 -6.10 -7.91
N GLY A 272 2.30 -7.09 -7.05
CA GLY A 272 2.60 -8.46 -7.46
C GLY A 272 4.11 -8.71 -7.63
N ASP A 273 4.95 -7.69 -7.39
CA ASP A 273 6.40 -7.78 -7.45
C ASP A 273 6.97 -8.10 -6.07
N LEU A 274 7.74 -9.20 -6.01
CA LEU A 274 8.35 -9.76 -4.81
C LEU A 274 9.57 -8.96 -4.34
N GLY A 275 9.98 -9.15 -3.08
CA GLY A 275 11.21 -8.55 -2.53
C GLY A 275 11.02 -7.13 -2.00
N ARG A 276 10.02 -6.87 -1.16
CA ARG A 276 9.95 -5.59 -0.44
C ARG A 276 10.95 -5.55 0.71
N LEU A 277 11.59 -4.40 0.87
CA LEU A 277 12.42 -4.12 2.05
C LEU A 277 11.56 -4.09 3.31
N THR A 278 11.84 -4.98 4.25
CA THR A 278 11.06 -5.19 5.47
C THR A 278 11.91 -5.05 6.72
N VAL A 279 11.33 -4.39 7.73
CA VAL A 279 11.86 -4.30 9.08
C VAL A 279 10.82 -4.92 10.02
N PHE A 280 11.23 -5.85 10.88
CA PHE A 280 10.37 -6.50 11.86
C PHE A 280 10.79 -6.11 13.27
N THR A 281 9.85 -5.99 14.20
CA THR A 281 10.19 -6.02 15.63
C THR A 281 10.40 -7.46 16.08
N LYS A 282 11.22 -7.67 17.11
CA LYS A 282 11.42 -9.00 17.72
C LYS A 282 10.10 -9.66 18.10
N ALA A 283 9.21 -8.91 18.75
CA ALA A 283 7.86 -9.37 19.10
C ALA A 283 7.02 -9.77 17.87
N ALA A 284 7.15 -9.05 16.75
CA ALA A 284 6.47 -9.42 15.51
C ALA A 284 6.99 -10.72 14.91
N VAL A 285 8.30 -10.98 14.98
CA VAL A 285 8.90 -12.24 14.52
C VAL A 285 8.39 -13.41 15.37
N GLU A 286 8.33 -13.23 16.69
CA GLU A 286 7.78 -14.22 17.61
C GLU A 286 6.29 -14.49 17.35
N ALA A 287 5.49 -13.46 17.05
CA ALA A 287 4.08 -13.61 16.70
C ALA A 287 3.83 -14.25 15.31
N LEU A 288 4.88 -14.40 14.48
CA LEU A 288 4.80 -15.07 13.17
C LEU A 288 5.16 -16.56 13.25
N ASN A 289 5.79 -17.00 14.33
CA ASN A 289 6.01 -18.41 14.66
C ASN A 289 4.68 -19.08 15.04
#